data_AF-A0A239KAP4-F1
#
_entry.id   AF-A0A239KAP4-F1
#
_cell.length_a   1.000
_cell.length_b   1.000
_cell.length_c   1.000
_cell.angle_alpha   90.00
_cell.angle_beta   90.00
_cell.angle_gamma   90.00
#
_symmetry.space_group_name_H-M   'P 1'
#
loop_
_entity.id
_entity.type
_entity.pdbx_description
1 polymer ?
#
loop_
_entity_poly.entity_id
_entity_poly.type
_entity_poly.pdbx_seq_one_letter_code
_entity_poly.pdbx_strand_id
1 'polypeptide(L)'
;MPIRRFLIMLACLLTSPMASADTDQRPFPANTKRGLMTPAPYPEIQINSDRRQLAPGARIWNQDNLIEMPASLRGSDLPVRYTEDSHGEIDRVWILTPDEARAK
;
A
#
# COMPACT_ATOMS: atom_id res chain seq x y z
N MET A 1 -41.17 -48.02 15.66
CA MET A 1 -41.08 -48.49 14.26
C MET A 1 -41.59 -47.39 13.33
N PRO A 2 -40.87 -47.05 12.25
CA PRO A 2 -39.70 -46.18 12.35
C PRO A 2 -39.70 -44.98 11.37
N ILE A 3 -39.11 -43.88 11.84
CA ILE A 3 -38.00 -43.14 11.22
C ILE A 3 -38.07 -43.10 9.68
N ARG A 4 -38.74 -42.07 9.17
CA ARG A 4 -38.87 -41.75 7.74
C ARG A 4 -38.99 -40.23 7.70
N ARG A 5 -37.92 -39.44 7.58
CA ARG A 5 -37.03 -39.33 6.43
C ARG A 5 -35.89 -38.42 6.88
N PHE A 6 -34.82 -38.98 7.45
CA PHE A 6 -33.62 -38.22 7.83
C PHE A 6 -32.46 -38.73 6.98
N LEU A 7 -32.52 -38.51 5.67
CA LEU A 7 -31.44 -38.89 4.77
C LEU A 7 -31.57 -38.23 3.39
N ILE A 8 -31.28 -36.93 3.32
CA ILE A 8 -30.64 -36.34 2.14
C ILE A 8 -29.59 -35.35 2.66
N MET A 9 -28.51 -35.91 3.19
CA MET A 9 -27.23 -35.24 3.39
C MET A 9 -26.34 -35.65 2.21
N LEU A 10 -25.43 -34.77 1.81
CA LEU A 10 -24.13 -35.13 1.22
C LEU A 10 -24.01 -35.27 -0.31
N ALA A 11 -24.17 -34.18 -1.08
CA ALA A 11 -23.60 -34.14 -2.45
C ALA A 11 -23.44 -32.71 -3.01
N CYS A 12 -22.82 -31.75 -2.30
CA CYS A 12 -22.42 -30.49 -2.94
C CYS A 12 -21.40 -29.66 -2.13
N LEU A 13 -20.39 -30.29 -1.52
CA LEU A 13 -19.26 -29.56 -0.92
C LEU A 13 -18.01 -30.01 -1.68
N LEU A 14 -17.56 -29.26 -2.69
CA LEU A 14 -16.14 -29.26 -3.17
C LEU A 14 -15.84 -28.30 -4.34
N THR A 15 -16.77 -27.45 -4.79
CA THR A 15 -16.41 -26.35 -5.71
C THR A 15 -16.10 -25.09 -4.91
N SER A 16 -14.91 -25.04 -4.31
CA SER A 16 -14.35 -23.78 -3.83
C SER A 16 -13.83 -22.99 -5.04
N PRO A 17 -14.37 -21.80 -5.35
CA PRO A 17 -13.70 -20.91 -6.30
C PRO A 17 -12.37 -20.48 -5.68
N MET A 18 -11.28 -20.81 -6.35
CA MET A 18 -9.96 -20.29 -6.05
C MET A 18 -10.05 -18.76 -6.25
N ALA A 19 -10.09 -18.00 -5.17
CA ALA A 19 -10.12 -16.55 -5.23
C ALA A 19 -8.79 -16.10 -5.83
N SER A 20 -8.80 -15.67 -7.09
CA SER A 20 -7.72 -14.86 -7.64
C SER A 20 -7.62 -13.61 -6.78
N ALA A 21 -6.53 -13.46 -6.05
CA ALA A 21 -6.16 -12.18 -5.48
C ALA A 21 -5.79 -11.29 -6.68
N ASP A 22 -6.79 -10.62 -7.24
CA ASP A 22 -6.56 -9.48 -8.13
C ASP A 22 -5.65 -8.53 -7.37
N THR A 23 -4.39 -8.47 -7.82
CA THR A 23 -3.45 -7.43 -7.41
C THR A 23 -3.94 -6.17 -8.09
N ASP A 24 -5.03 -5.62 -7.57
CA ASP A 24 -5.60 -4.35 -7.99
C ASP A 24 -4.54 -3.29 -7.68
N GLN A 25 -3.77 -2.93 -8.70
CA GLN A 25 -2.77 -1.89 -8.59
C GLN A 25 -3.52 -0.63 -8.18
N ARG A 26 -3.34 -0.18 -6.93
CA ARG A 26 -4.08 0.99 -6.44
C ARG A 26 -3.86 2.17 -7.40
N PRO A 27 -4.90 2.94 -7.70
CA PRO A 27 -4.78 4.05 -8.64
C PRO A 27 -3.85 5.13 -8.06
N PHE A 28 -2.79 5.45 -8.79
CA PHE A 28 -1.90 6.56 -8.47
C PHE A 28 -2.26 7.81 -9.28
N PRO A 29 -2.19 9.01 -8.70
CA PRO A 29 -2.31 10.25 -9.48
C PRO A 29 -1.23 10.33 -10.57
N ALA A 30 -1.57 10.90 -11.73
CA ALA A 30 -0.63 11.06 -12.85
C ALA A 30 0.57 11.95 -12.51
N ASN A 31 0.43 12.88 -11.56
CA ASN A 31 1.51 13.78 -11.11
C ASN A 31 2.43 13.15 -10.03
N THR A 32 2.51 11.83 -9.97
CA THR A 32 3.39 11.15 -9.00
C THR A 32 4.82 11.05 -9.52
N LYS A 33 5.77 11.40 -8.67
CA LYS A 33 7.20 11.13 -8.85
C LYS A 33 7.56 9.81 -8.18
N ARG A 34 8.63 9.17 -8.66
CA ARG A 34 9.20 7.97 -8.04
C ARG A 34 10.51 8.30 -7.35
N GLY A 35 10.81 7.59 -6.28
CA GLY A 35 12.09 7.71 -5.58
C GLY A 35 12.25 6.66 -4.50
N LEU A 36 13.42 6.71 -3.86
CA LEU A 36 13.75 5.85 -2.73
C LEU A 36 13.73 6.70 -1.46
N MET A 37 12.83 6.37 -0.54
CA MET A 37 12.60 7.11 0.68
C MET A 37 13.30 6.45 1.86
N THR A 38 14.04 7.25 2.63
CA THR A 38 14.53 6.86 3.94
C THR A 38 13.86 7.73 5.01
N PRO A 39 13.29 7.14 6.07
CA PRO A 39 12.71 7.88 7.18
C PRO A 39 13.77 8.77 7.85
N ALA A 40 13.38 9.99 8.22
CA ALA A 40 14.20 10.91 9.00
C ALA A 40 13.35 11.51 10.14
N PRO A 41 13.94 12.29 11.07
CA PRO A 41 13.18 12.94 12.12
C PRO A 41 12.09 13.84 11.53
N TYR A 42 10.84 13.60 11.91
CA TYR A 42 9.70 14.39 11.44
C TYR A 42 9.92 15.89 11.71
N PRO A 43 9.59 16.80 10.76
CA PRO A 43 8.89 16.59 9.49
C PRO A 43 9.81 16.30 8.28
N GLU A 44 11.08 16.02 8.50
CA GLU A 44 12.03 15.74 7.41
C GLU A 44 11.93 14.28 6.94
N ILE A 45 12.18 14.05 5.66
CA ILE A 45 12.41 12.73 5.06
C ILE A 45 13.55 12.83 4.04
N GLN A 46 14.18 11.71 3.73
CA GLN A 46 15.18 11.68 2.67
C GLN A 46 14.60 10.95 1.45
N ILE A 47 14.65 11.55 0.27
CA ILE A 47 14.24 10.92 -0.99
C ILE A 47 15.39 11.02 -1.98
N ASN A 48 15.84 9.89 -2.54
CA ASN A 48 16.97 9.84 -3.48
C ASN A 48 18.25 10.51 -2.91
N SER A 49 18.49 10.34 -1.61
CA SER A 49 19.56 11.01 -0.85
C SER A 49 19.40 12.52 -0.60
N ASP A 50 18.40 13.17 -1.20
CA ASP A 50 18.07 14.57 -0.92
C ASP A 50 17.20 14.71 0.32
N ARG A 51 17.51 15.68 1.17
CA ARG A 51 16.66 16.01 2.31
C ARG A 51 15.45 16.82 1.86
N ARG A 52 14.25 16.31 2.13
CA ARG A 52 12.96 16.91 1.77
C ARG A 52 12.11 17.09 3.03
N GLN A 53 11.12 17.97 2.96
CA GLN A 53 10.21 18.25 4.05
C GLN A 53 8.80 17.75 3.70
N LEU A 54 8.14 17.11 4.67
CA LEU A 54 6.73 16.75 4.59
C LEU A 54 5.88 18.00 4.79
N ALA A 55 4.86 18.17 3.95
CA ALA A 55 3.86 19.21 4.11
C ALA A 55 3.08 19.02 5.44
N PRO A 56 2.48 20.09 6.01
CA PRO A 56 1.72 20.00 7.27
C PRO A 56 0.54 19.01 7.25
N GLY A 57 0.01 18.72 6.06
CA GLY A 57 -1.08 17.76 5.83
C GLY A 57 -0.62 16.44 5.22
N ALA A 58 0.68 16.16 5.21
CA ALA A 58 1.23 15.05 4.45
C ALA A 58 0.73 13.70 4.95
N ARG A 59 0.50 12.79 4.00
CA ARG A 59 0.04 11.43 4.29
C ARG A 59 0.95 10.41 3.66
N ILE A 60 1.25 9.37 4.42
CA ILE A 60 2.10 8.26 4.00
C ILE A 60 1.22 7.01 3.99
N TRP A 61 1.08 6.37 2.84
CA TRP A 61 0.35 5.13 2.67
C TRP A 61 1.34 3.97 2.58
N ASN A 62 1.12 2.93 3.38
CA ASN A 62 1.90 1.71 3.30
C ASN A 62 1.50 0.85 2.08
N GLN A 63 2.07 -0.34 2.00
CA GLN A 63 1.82 -1.32 0.94
C GLN A 63 0.37 -1.82 0.93
N ASP A 64 -0.27 -1.92 2.10
CA ASP A 64 -1.68 -2.28 2.28
C ASP A 64 -2.64 -1.10 2.05
N ASN A 65 -2.13 0.03 1.54
CA ASN A 65 -2.89 1.27 1.33
C ASN A 65 -3.49 1.87 2.62
N LEU A 66 -2.88 1.60 3.76
CA LEU A 66 -3.23 2.18 5.07
C LEU A 66 -2.32 3.37 5.38
N ILE A 67 -2.85 4.35 6.12
CA ILE A 67 -2.04 5.49 6.56
C ILE A 67 -1.06 5.02 7.65
N GLU A 68 0.22 5.22 7.39
CA GLU A 68 1.30 4.91 8.32
C GLU A 68 1.91 6.19 8.90
N MET A 69 2.13 6.20 10.21
CA MET A 69 2.71 7.36 10.89
C MET A 69 4.20 7.49 10.56
N PRO A 70 4.71 8.71 10.30
CA PRO A 70 6.13 8.92 10.00
C PRO A 70 7.08 8.31 11.04
N ALA A 71 6.72 8.39 12.33
CA ALA A 71 7.50 7.83 13.43
C ALA A 71 7.56 6.29 13.46
N SER A 72 6.61 5.62 12.79
CA SER A 72 6.54 4.15 12.72
C SER A 72 7.32 3.59 11.55
N LEU A 73 7.73 4.43 10.60
CA LEU A 73 8.46 3.98 9.41
C LEU A 73 9.80 3.34 9.82
N ARG A 74 10.08 2.18 9.25
CA ARG A 74 11.33 1.42 9.45
C ARG A 74 12.00 1.13 8.13
N GLY A 75 13.32 0.94 8.18
CA GLY A 75 14.12 0.61 7.01
C GLY A 75 14.73 1.84 6.34
N SER A 76 15.27 1.62 5.16
CA SER A 76 15.94 2.63 4.34
C SER A 76 15.71 2.28 2.88
N ASP A 77 15.80 3.27 2.01
CA ASP A 77 15.70 3.08 0.55
C ASP A 77 14.36 2.43 0.12
N LEU A 78 13.27 2.80 0.79
CA LEU A 78 11.95 2.27 0.50
C LEU A 78 11.48 2.79 -0.86
N PRO A 79 11.09 1.92 -1.81
CA PRO A 79 10.56 2.38 -3.09
C PRO A 79 9.23 3.08 -2.85
N VAL A 80 9.15 4.35 -3.24
CA VAL A 80 7.95 5.17 -3.06
C VAL A 80 7.52 5.84 -4.36
N ARG A 81 6.21 6.09 -4.46
CA ARG A 81 5.67 7.20 -5.26
C ARG A 81 5.37 8.36 -4.34
N TYR A 82 5.52 9.59 -4.80
CA TYR A 82 5.18 10.77 -4.01
C TYR A 82 4.68 11.93 -4.88
N THR A 83 3.93 12.85 -4.28
CA THR A 83 3.57 14.14 -4.88
C THR A 83 4.13 15.28 -4.06
N GLU A 84 4.37 16.41 -4.73
CA GLU A 84 4.76 17.65 -4.11
C GLU A 84 3.63 18.67 -4.18
N ASP A 85 3.56 19.57 -3.21
CA ASP A 85 2.64 20.71 -3.21
C ASP A 85 3.20 21.90 -4.01
N SER A 86 2.51 23.04 -3.99
CA SER A 86 2.94 24.26 -4.67
C SER A 86 4.22 24.88 -4.10
N HIS A 87 4.60 24.54 -2.86
CA HIS A 87 5.81 25.02 -2.21
C HIS A 87 7.00 24.06 -2.41
N GLY A 88 6.78 22.92 -3.06
CA GLY A 88 7.79 21.87 -3.25
C GLY A 88 7.97 20.98 -2.02
N GLU A 89 7.06 21.04 -1.06
CA GLU A 89 6.99 20.11 0.08
C GLU A 89 6.29 18.82 -0.34
N ILE A 90 6.58 17.72 0.34
CA ILE A 90 6.02 16.41 0.03
C ILE A 90 4.60 16.32 0.61
N ASP A 91 3.59 16.25 -0.26
CA ASP A 91 2.16 16.18 0.13
C ASP A 91 1.71 14.74 0.39
N ARG A 92 2.11 13.80 -0.47
CA ARG A 92 1.66 12.40 -0.40
C ARG A 92 2.81 11.47 -0.69
N VAL A 93 2.86 10.35 0.04
CA VAL A 93 3.85 9.31 -0.16
C VAL A 93 3.16 7.96 -0.16
N TRP A 94 3.39 7.14 -1.16
CA TRP A 94 2.92 5.76 -1.23
C TRP A 94 4.11 4.82 -1.25
N ILE A 95 4.23 3.98 -0.23
CA ILE A 95 5.25 2.92 -0.14
C ILE A 95 4.81 1.79 -1.06
N LEU A 96 5.62 1.53 -2.08
CA LEU A 96 5.31 0.56 -3.12
C LEU A 96 5.58 -0.85 -2.63
N THR A 97 4.69 -1.76 -3.02
CA THR A 97 4.95 -3.20 -2.99
C THR A 97 6.04 -3.56 -3.99
N PRO A 98 6.67 -4.74 -3.86
CA PRO A 98 7.65 -5.22 -4.84
C PRO A 98 7.11 -5.30 -6.27
N ASP A 99 5.82 -5.61 -6.43
CA ASP A 99 5.15 -5.66 -7.74
C ASP A 99 4.97 -4.26 -8.33
N GLU A 100 4.42 -3.32 -7.55
CA GLU A 100 4.25 -1.92 -7.97
C GLU A 100 5.59 -1.22 -8.27
N ALA A 101 6.66 -1.57 -7.54
CA ALA A 101 7.99 -1.04 -7.80
C ALA A 101 8.52 -1.47 -9.18
N ARG A 102 8.18 -2.69 -9.63
CA ARG A 102 8.55 -3.25 -10.93
C ARG A 102 7.65 -2.74 -12.07
N ALA A 103 6.37 -2.51 -11.80
CA ALA A 103 5.44 -1.93 -12.76
C ALA A 103 5.92 -0.52 -13.15
N LYS A 104 6.24 -0.28 -14.42
CA LYS A 104 6.90 0.95 -14.87
C LYS A 104 5.92 2.12 -14.96
#